data_AF-A0AAD4C461-F1
#
_entry.id   AF-A0AAD4C461-F1
#
_cell.length_a   1.000
_cell.length_b   1.000
_cell.length_c   1.000
_cell.angle_alpha   90.00
_cell.angle_beta   90.00
_cell.angle_gamma   90.00
#
_symmetry.space_group_name_H-M   'P 1'
#
loop_
_entity.id
_entity.type
_entity.pdbx_description
1 polymer ?
#
loop_
_entity_poly.entity_id
_entity_poly.type
_entity_poly.pdbx_seq_one_letter_code
_entity_poly.pdbx_strand_id
1 'polypeptide(L)'
;MVESRAVRYHLLINPTGHGGKFRGVDWCVELNNLFTKVINGGKGSNRTVDRIILESPLVQVYRNLHTTIARNFLHSHLSTRHAEVDMTKTFEEVCQGMTKHSPHIVQMGRKSKCTIPDLISKGIGLFDKGEWDGTEDSSGETLGVATTLEDIAVELDI
;
A
#
# COMPACT_ATOMS: atom_id res chain seq x y z
N MET A 1 21.68 14.92 1.60
CA MET A 1 20.35 14.66 2.19
C MET A 1 19.22 15.01 1.20
N VAL A 2 19.25 14.46 -0.02
CA VAL A 2 18.30 14.81 -1.11
C VAL A 2 17.32 13.65 -1.40
N GLU A 3 17.73 12.41 -1.15
CA GLU A 3 16.94 11.21 -1.44
C GLU A 3 15.67 11.09 -0.59
N SER A 4 15.71 11.47 0.69
CA SER A 4 14.54 11.36 1.60
C SER A 4 13.37 12.27 1.19
N ARG A 5 13.62 13.35 0.43
CA ARG A 5 12.55 14.17 -0.16
C ARG A 5 11.99 13.52 -1.41
N ALA A 6 12.85 13.06 -2.32
CA ALA A 6 12.44 12.42 -3.57
C ALA A 6 11.58 11.16 -3.31
N VAL A 7 11.94 10.34 -2.32
CA VAL A 7 11.15 9.15 -1.94
C VAL A 7 9.77 9.52 -1.39
N ARG A 8 9.65 10.61 -0.60
CA ARG A 8 8.34 11.07 -0.10
C ARG A 8 7.41 11.54 -1.22
N TYR A 9 7.93 12.22 -2.24
CA TYR A 9 7.11 12.71 -3.36
C TYR A 9 6.62 11.58 -4.28
N HIS A 10 7.35 10.47 -4.38
CA HIS A 10 6.91 9.29 -5.14
C HIS A 10 6.03 8.33 -4.33
N LEU A 11 6.14 8.33 -3.00
CA LEU A 11 5.31 7.50 -2.13
C LEU A 11 3.96 8.15 -1.81
N LEU A 12 3.94 9.48 -1.69
CA LEU A 12 2.78 10.24 -1.26
C LEU A 12 2.39 11.30 -2.29
N ILE A 13 1.15 11.27 -2.73
CA ILE A 13 0.54 12.29 -3.59
C ILE A 13 -0.54 13.05 -2.82
N ASN A 14 -0.74 14.32 -3.17
CA ASN A 14 -1.81 15.13 -2.63
C ASN A 14 -2.85 15.43 -3.72
N PRO A 15 -3.78 14.50 -3.99
CA PRO A 15 -4.79 14.67 -5.02
C PRO A 15 -5.75 15.85 -4.74
N THR A 16 -5.76 16.35 -3.50
CA THR A 16 -6.61 17.48 -3.08
C THR A 16 -5.89 18.83 -3.08
N GLY A 17 -4.56 18.87 -3.13
CA GLY A 17 -3.75 20.09 -3.04
C GLY A 17 -3.72 20.79 -1.67
N HIS A 18 -4.44 20.30 -0.65
CA HIS A 18 -4.52 20.92 0.68
C HIS A 18 -3.42 20.42 1.62
N GLY A 19 -2.89 21.28 2.48
CA GLY A 19 -1.84 20.93 3.45
C GLY A 19 -2.23 19.73 4.32
N GLY A 20 -1.33 18.75 4.46
CA GLY A 20 -1.53 17.58 5.32
C GLY A 20 -2.50 16.51 4.78
N LYS A 21 -3.04 16.65 3.56
CA LYS A 21 -3.96 15.67 2.94
C LYS A 21 -3.25 14.77 1.91
N PHE A 22 -2.03 14.36 2.21
CA PHE A 22 -1.26 13.41 1.42
C PHE A 22 -1.84 11.99 1.54
N ARG A 23 -1.79 11.22 0.45
CA ARG A 23 -2.24 9.83 0.34
C ARG A 23 -1.13 8.99 -0.30
N GLY A 24 -1.06 7.72 0.07
CA GLY A 24 -0.19 6.77 -0.65
C GLY A 24 -0.54 6.74 -2.13
N VAL A 25 0.47 6.76 -3.01
CA VAL A 25 0.27 6.62 -4.46
C VAL A 25 -0.46 5.32 -4.77
N ASP A 26 -0.07 4.24 -4.09
CA ASP A 26 -0.67 2.92 -4.24
C ASP A 26 -2.19 2.96 -4.01
N TRP A 27 -2.67 3.62 -2.94
CA TRP A 27 -4.11 3.77 -2.68
C TRP A 27 -4.86 4.50 -3.79
N CYS A 28 -4.23 5.50 -4.41
CA CYS A 28 -4.85 6.20 -5.54
C CYS A 28 -4.87 5.33 -6.81
N VAL A 29 -3.82 4.54 -7.04
CA VAL A 29 -3.74 3.58 -8.15
C VAL A 29 -4.75 2.45 -7.97
N GLU A 30 -4.85 1.88 -6.77
CA GLU A 30 -5.83 0.87 -6.40
C GLU A 30 -7.25 1.38 -6.55
N LEU A 31 -7.54 2.59 -6.07
CA LEU A 31 -8.86 3.20 -6.22
C LEU A 31 -9.22 3.40 -7.69
N ASN A 32 -8.26 3.82 -8.52
CA ASN A 32 -8.49 3.97 -9.96
C ASN A 32 -8.73 2.60 -10.62
N ASN A 33 -7.97 1.58 -10.24
CA ASN A 33 -8.16 0.21 -10.69
C ASN A 33 -9.52 -0.36 -10.31
N LEU A 34 -9.99 -0.10 -9.08
CA LEU A 34 -11.32 -0.53 -8.63
C LEU A 34 -12.42 0.06 -9.51
N PHE A 35 -12.33 1.36 -9.81
CA PHE A 35 -13.33 2.00 -10.67
C PHE A 35 -13.30 1.49 -12.11
N THR A 36 -12.12 1.28 -12.69
CA THR A 36 -11.98 0.92 -14.10
C THR A 36 -12.15 -0.58 -14.36
N LYS A 37 -11.71 -1.44 -13.42
CA LYS A 37 -11.73 -2.91 -13.61
C LYS A 37 -12.93 -3.58 -12.97
N VAL A 38 -13.42 -3.07 -11.83
CA VAL A 38 -14.47 -3.75 -11.05
C VAL A 38 -15.82 -3.05 -11.20
N ILE A 39 -15.89 -1.74 -10.95
CA ILE A 39 -17.18 -1.03 -10.90
C ILE A 39 -17.69 -0.72 -12.31
N ASN A 40 -16.85 -0.15 -13.17
CA ASN A 40 -17.20 0.20 -14.54
C ASN A 40 -16.54 -0.75 -15.56
N GLY A 41 -15.99 -1.87 -15.09
CA GLY A 41 -15.43 -2.90 -15.95
C GLY A 41 -16.54 -3.53 -16.78
N GLY A 42 -16.56 -3.24 -18.08
CA GLY A 42 -17.47 -3.91 -19.00
C GLY A 42 -17.10 -5.38 -19.21
N LYS A 43 -17.93 -6.12 -19.96
CA LYS A 43 -17.64 -7.51 -20.38
C LYS A 43 -16.42 -7.65 -21.33
N GLY A 44 -15.76 -6.56 -21.69
CA GLY A 44 -14.66 -6.54 -22.65
C GLY A 44 -13.28 -6.53 -21.97
N SER A 45 -12.24 -6.88 -22.74
CA SER A 45 -10.86 -6.77 -22.27
C SER A 45 -10.47 -5.31 -22.05
N ASN A 46 -10.01 -5.00 -20.84
CA ASN A 46 -9.48 -3.68 -20.44
C ASN A 46 -7.95 -3.63 -20.54
N ARG A 47 -7.35 -4.48 -21.39
CA ARG A 47 -5.89 -4.71 -21.41
C ARG A 47 -5.12 -3.66 -22.21
N THR A 48 -5.78 -2.94 -23.11
CA THR A 48 -5.12 -1.94 -23.98
C THR A 48 -5.07 -0.57 -23.32
N VAL A 49 -3.88 0.03 -23.30
CA VAL A 49 -3.64 1.37 -22.71
C VAL A 49 -4.54 2.43 -23.33
N ASP A 50 -4.73 2.41 -24.66
CA ASP A 50 -5.58 3.36 -25.37
C ASP A 50 -7.04 3.33 -24.89
N ARG A 51 -7.55 2.13 -24.61
CA ARG A 51 -8.91 1.95 -24.09
C ARG A 51 -9.05 2.49 -22.68
N ILE A 52 -8.05 2.25 -21.82
CA ILE A 52 -8.01 2.81 -20.46
C ILE A 52 -8.00 4.34 -20.52
N ILE A 53 -7.20 4.92 -21.41
CA ILE A 53 -7.12 6.39 -21.60
C ILE A 53 -8.47 6.94 -22.07
N LEU A 54 -9.17 6.26 -22.98
CA LEU A 54 -10.48 6.68 -23.48
C LEU A 54 -11.60 6.53 -22.44
N GLU A 55 -11.58 5.46 -21.65
CA GLU A 55 -12.63 5.17 -20.66
C GLU A 55 -12.45 5.97 -19.35
N SER A 56 -11.22 6.36 -19.00
CA SER A 56 -10.93 7.10 -17.75
C SER A 56 -11.70 8.43 -17.60
N PRO A 57 -11.81 9.30 -18.63
CA PRO A 57 -12.65 10.49 -18.57
C PRO A 57 -14.14 10.15 -18.36
N LEU A 58 -14.64 9.08 -18.98
CA LEU A 58 -16.03 8.68 -18.87
C LEU A 58 -16.36 8.19 -17.45
N VAL A 59 -15.46 7.40 -16.86
CA VAL A 59 -15.53 6.98 -15.45
C VAL A 59 -15.56 8.20 -14.53
N GLN A 60 -14.72 9.21 -14.79
CA GLN A 60 -14.70 10.44 -14.00
C GLN A 60 -16.01 11.23 -14.11
N VAL A 61 -16.56 11.38 -15.32
CA VAL A 61 -17.85 12.06 -15.55
C VAL A 61 -18.98 11.33 -14.85
N TYR A 62 -19.01 10.00 -14.95
CA TYR A 62 -20.02 9.17 -14.30
C TYR A 62 -19.97 9.32 -12.77
N ARG A 63 -18.77 9.33 -12.17
CA ARG A 63 -18.58 9.59 -10.73
C ARG A 63 -19.04 10.98 -10.32
N ASN A 64 -18.75 11.99 -11.14
CA ASN A 64 -19.18 13.36 -10.88
C ASN A 64 -20.72 13.46 -10.92
N LEU A 65 -21.38 12.79 -11.88
CA LEU A 65 -22.83 12.72 -11.98
C LEU A 65 -23.45 12.01 -10.77
N HIS A 66 -22.93 10.85 -10.38
CA HIS A 66 -23.37 10.14 -9.16
C HIS A 66 -23.20 10.99 -7.91
N THR A 67 -22.07 11.68 -7.76
CA THR A 67 -21.83 12.59 -6.63
C THR A 67 -22.82 13.74 -6.64
N THR A 68 -23.14 14.27 -7.82
CA THR A 68 -24.12 15.36 -8.00
C THR A 68 -25.52 14.87 -7.64
N ILE A 69 -25.92 13.70 -8.13
CA ILE A 69 -27.21 13.10 -7.79
C ILE A 69 -27.29 12.82 -6.29
N ALA A 70 -26.28 12.20 -5.69
CA ALA A 70 -26.24 11.93 -4.26
C ALA A 70 -26.36 13.22 -3.41
N ARG A 71 -25.64 14.29 -3.80
CA ARG A 71 -25.73 15.59 -3.14
C ARG A 71 -27.12 16.23 -3.28
N ASN A 72 -27.70 16.19 -4.47
CA ASN A 72 -28.98 16.84 -4.76
C ASN A 72 -30.18 16.06 -4.22
N PHE A 73 -30.13 14.73 -4.20
CA PHE A 73 -31.28 13.89 -3.86
C PHE A 73 -31.24 13.32 -2.43
N LEU A 74 -30.08 13.15 -1.79
CA LEU A 74 -30.00 12.33 -0.55
C LEU A 74 -29.12 12.87 0.58
N HIS A 75 -28.45 14.02 0.49
CA HIS A 75 -27.40 14.37 1.47
C HIS A 75 -27.37 15.85 1.95
N SER A 76 -28.51 16.43 2.32
CA SER A 76 -28.49 17.59 3.24
C SER A 76 -28.16 17.18 4.70
N HIS A 77 -28.25 15.89 5.06
CA HIS A 77 -28.14 15.45 6.47
C HIS A 77 -27.23 14.24 6.75
N LEU A 78 -26.58 13.62 5.75
CA LEU A 78 -25.66 12.48 5.98
C LEU A 78 -24.24 12.72 5.45
N SER A 79 -23.72 13.94 5.53
CA SER A 79 -22.26 14.09 5.48
C SER A 79 -21.67 13.67 6.82
N THR A 80 -21.46 12.38 7.03
CA THR A 80 -20.30 11.94 7.81
C THR A 80 -19.07 12.11 6.93
N ARG A 81 -18.77 13.35 6.50
CA ARG A 81 -17.35 13.73 6.43
C ARG A 81 -16.87 13.39 7.82
N HIS A 82 -16.08 12.32 7.98
CA HIS A 82 -15.48 11.99 9.24
C HIS A 82 -14.85 13.30 9.71
N ALA A 83 -15.49 13.95 10.70
CA ALA A 83 -14.84 14.99 11.45
C ALA A 83 -13.53 14.36 11.90
N GLU A 84 -12.46 15.15 11.90
CA GLU A 84 -11.16 14.63 12.33
C GLU A 84 -11.38 13.89 13.64
N VAL A 85 -11.07 12.59 13.63
CA VAL A 85 -11.49 11.69 14.70
C VAL A 85 -10.92 12.28 15.98
N ASP A 86 -11.80 12.57 16.94
CA ASP A 86 -11.36 13.07 18.22
C ASP A 86 -10.63 11.94 18.96
N MET A 87 -9.30 11.94 18.81
CA MET A 87 -8.42 10.93 19.37
C MET A 87 -8.05 11.22 20.82
N THR A 88 -8.58 12.30 21.43
CA THR A 88 -8.26 12.67 22.83
C THR A 88 -8.46 11.50 23.78
N LYS A 89 -9.63 10.85 23.70
CA LYS A 89 -9.94 9.68 24.53
C LYS A 89 -8.99 8.51 24.28
N THR A 90 -8.66 8.23 23.02
CA THR A 90 -7.71 7.16 22.67
C THR A 90 -6.32 7.44 23.24
N PHE A 91 -5.85 8.68 23.14
CA PHE A 91 -4.56 9.06 23.71
C PHE A 91 -4.57 9.00 25.23
N GLU A 92 -5.65 9.42 25.90
CA GLU A 92 -5.80 9.27 27.35
C GLU A 92 -5.74 7.80 27.79
N GLU A 93 -6.49 6.92 27.12
CA GLU A 93 -6.48 5.48 27.43
C GLU A 93 -5.09 4.86 27.22
N VAL A 94 -4.39 5.24 26.14
CA VAL A 94 -3.02 4.78 25.88
C VAL A 94 -2.06 5.30 26.96
N CYS A 95 -2.13 6.58 27.34
CA CYS A 95 -1.31 7.17 28.39
C CYS A 95 -1.56 6.50 29.75
N GLN A 96 -2.81 6.20 30.09
CA GLN A 96 -3.16 5.44 31.29
C GLN A 96 -2.57 4.03 31.25
N GLY A 97 -2.67 3.33 30.11
CA GLY A 97 -2.06 2.01 29.92
C GLY A 97 -0.54 2.03 30.05
N MET A 98 0.12 3.02 29.44
CA MET A 98 1.57 3.22 29.53
C MET A 98 2.03 3.54 30.95
N THR A 99 1.27 4.31 31.72
CA THR A 99 1.58 4.62 33.12
C THR A 99 1.41 3.38 33.99
N LYS A 100 0.28 2.68 33.85
CA LYS A 100 -0.05 1.48 34.64
C LYS A 100 0.94 0.34 34.43
N HIS A 101 1.35 0.12 33.18
CA HIS A 101 2.17 -1.04 32.82
C HIS A 101 3.63 -0.70 32.56
N SER A 102 3.97 0.59 32.39
CA SER A 102 5.35 1.06 32.11
C SER A 102 6.10 0.14 31.12
N PRO A 103 5.56 -0.11 29.92
CA PRO A 103 6.19 -1.02 28.96
C PRO A 103 7.53 -0.46 28.44
N HIS A 104 7.71 0.86 28.54
CA HIS A 104 8.91 1.59 28.10
C HIS A 104 10.07 1.54 29.12
N ILE A 105 9.84 1.03 30.33
CA ILE A 105 10.89 0.87 31.35
C ILE A 105 11.31 -0.59 31.38
N VAL A 106 12.61 -0.83 31.21
CA VAL A 106 13.20 -2.17 31.35
C VAL A 106 13.11 -2.58 32.82
N GLN A 107 12.24 -3.55 33.10
CA GLN A 107 12.09 -4.16 34.43
C GLN A 107 12.56 -5.61 34.39
N MET A 108 13.57 -5.93 35.20
CA MET A 108 14.11 -7.28 35.32
C MET A 108 13.06 -8.23 35.89
N GLY A 109 12.92 -9.42 35.30
CA GLY A 109 12.00 -10.47 35.78
C GLY A 109 10.60 -10.49 35.15
N ARG A 110 10.29 -9.62 34.18
CA ARG A 110 9.06 -9.75 33.38
C ARG A 110 9.09 -11.03 32.56
N LYS A 111 8.07 -11.87 32.73
CA LYS A 111 7.87 -13.09 31.93
C LYS A 111 7.03 -12.75 30.71
N SER A 112 7.47 -13.11 29.52
CA SER A 112 6.67 -13.09 28.31
C SER A 112 6.04 -14.47 28.08
N LYS A 113 4.87 -14.52 27.43
CA LYS A 113 4.26 -15.80 27.01
C LYS A 113 4.99 -16.44 25.84
N CYS A 114 5.67 -15.64 25.04
CA CYS A 114 6.45 -16.05 23.90
C CYS A 114 7.85 -15.43 23.98
N THR A 115 8.84 -16.19 23.53
CA THR A 115 10.19 -15.70 23.34
C THR A 115 10.33 -15.34 21.87
N ILE A 116 10.52 -14.06 21.58
CA ILE A 116 10.83 -13.63 20.22
C ILE A 116 12.32 -13.92 19.99
N PRO A 117 12.67 -14.78 19.02
CA PRO A 117 14.07 -15.04 18.72
C PRO A 117 14.73 -13.76 18.19
N ASP A 118 15.96 -13.51 18.61
CA ASP A 118 16.78 -12.43 18.05
C ASP A 118 17.24 -12.82 16.63
N LEU A 119 16.40 -12.51 15.66
CA LEU A 119 16.66 -12.81 14.25
C LEU A 119 17.81 -11.96 13.67
N ILE A 120 18.12 -10.81 14.28
CA ILE A 120 19.25 -9.97 13.84
C ILE A 120 20.55 -10.68 14.21
N SER A 121 20.72 -11.05 15.47
CA SER A 121 21.90 -11.80 15.92
C SER A 121 21.99 -13.17 15.23
N LYS A 122 20.85 -13.83 15.00
CA LYS A 122 20.80 -15.09 14.23
C LYS A 122 21.26 -14.88 12.78
N GLY A 123 20.81 -13.81 12.13
CA GLY A 123 21.21 -13.46 10.77
C GLY A 123 22.71 -13.14 10.67
N ILE A 124 23.24 -12.36 11.61
CA ILE A 124 24.69 -12.08 11.69
C ILE A 124 25.48 -13.38 11.87
N GLY A 125 25.04 -14.28 12.75
CA GLY A 125 25.69 -15.57 12.94
C GLY A 125 25.63 -16.49 11.72
N LEU A 126 24.59 -16.40 10.88
CA LEU A 126 24.47 -17.14 9.61
C LEU A 126 25.40 -16.56 8.53
N PHE A 127 25.55 -15.24 8.49
CA PHE A 127 26.53 -14.57 7.63
C PHE A 127 27.97 -14.97 7.97
N ASP A 128 28.33 -14.92 9.26
CA ASP A 128 29.68 -15.24 9.72
C ASP A 128 30.06 -16.72 9.49
N LYS A 129 29.05 -17.60 9.42
CA LYS A 129 29.22 -19.04 9.14
C LYS A 129 29.09 -19.40 7.66
N GLY A 130 28.75 -18.44 6.79
CA GLY A 130 28.52 -18.70 5.36
C GLY A 130 27.30 -19.59 5.07
N GLU A 131 26.35 -19.68 6.00
CA GLU A 131 25.14 -20.52 5.91
C GLU A 131 23.91 -19.73 5.42
N TRP A 132 24.08 -18.49 4.95
CA TRP A 132 22.99 -17.76 4.29
C TRP A 132 22.75 -18.40 2.91
N ASP A 133 21.71 -19.23 2.82
CA ASP A 133 21.05 -19.59 1.57
C ASP A 133 19.93 -18.57 1.31
N GLY A 134 20.04 -17.81 0.22
CA GLY A 134 19.21 -16.63 -0.09
C GLY A 134 17.80 -16.97 -0.54
N THR A 135 17.21 -18.03 0.01
CA THR A 135 15.92 -18.54 -0.43
C THR A 135 14.81 -17.72 0.20
N GLU A 136 14.35 -16.72 -0.56
CA GLU A 136 13.05 -16.10 -0.37
C GLU A 136 11.97 -17.20 -0.52
N ASP A 137 11.24 -17.50 0.55
CA ASP A 137 10.02 -18.29 0.51
C ASP A 137 8.95 -17.51 -0.28
N SER A 138 9.05 -17.55 -1.61
CA SER A 138 7.92 -17.31 -2.50
C SER A 138 7.04 -18.56 -2.45
N SER A 139 5.92 -18.44 -1.76
CA SER A 139 4.88 -19.46 -1.74
C SER A 139 4.34 -19.67 -3.16
N GLY A 140 4.86 -20.72 -3.82
CA GLY A 140 4.14 -21.62 -4.72
C GLY A 140 3.67 -21.05 -6.07
N GLU A 141 4.49 -21.28 -7.11
CA GLU A 141 4.05 -21.91 -8.37
C GLU A 141 5.29 -22.26 -9.21
N THR A 142 5.71 -23.53 -9.19
CA THR A 142 6.69 -24.07 -10.14
C THR A 142 5.98 -24.60 -11.38
N LEU A 143 6.32 -24.08 -12.56
CA LEU A 143 6.71 -24.93 -13.70
C LEU A 143 7.63 -24.15 -14.64
N GLY A 144 8.83 -24.69 -14.83
CA GLY A 144 9.98 -23.97 -15.36
C GLY A 144 10.07 -23.86 -16.88
N VAL A 145 11.10 -23.15 -17.30
CA VAL A 145 12.16 -23.52 -18.26
C VAL A 145 13.27 -22.48 -18.02
N ALA A 146 14.50 -22.95 -17.76
CA ALA A 146 15.65 -22.06 -17.68
C ALA A 146 15.91 -21.51 -19.09
N THR A 147 15.81 -20.20 -19.26
CA THR A 147 16.18 -19.53 -20.50
C THR A 147 17.68 -19.72 -20.73
N THR A 148 18.03 -20.33 -21.85
CA THR A 148 19.44 -20.53 -22.22
C THR A 148 19.89 -19.37 -23.10
N LEU A 149 21.20 -19.10 -23.15
CA LEU A 149 21.80 -17.98 -23.89
C LEU A 149 21.46 -17.96 -25.40
N GLU A 150 20.95 -19.06 -25.94
CA GLU A 150 20.49 -19.18 -27.32
C GLU A 150 19.15 -18.45 -27.58
N ASP A 151 18.37 -18.14 -26.54
CA ASP A 151 17.09 -17.40 -26.65
C ASP A 151 17.27 -15.88 -26.84
N ILE A 152 18.52 -15.39 -26.80
CA ILE A 152 18.85 -13.94 -26.85
C ILE A 152 19.38 -13.52 -28.24
N ALA A 153 19.67 -14.46 -29.14
CA ALA A 153 20.16 -14.12 -30.47
C ALA A 153 19.02 -13.68 -31.40
N VAL A 154 18.89 -12.37 -31.62
CA VAL A 154 18.07 -11.81 -32.72
C VAL A 154 18.96 -11.72 -33.95
N GLU A 155 18.72 -12.58 -34.95
CA GLU A 155 19.26 -12.38 -36.30
C GLU A 155 18.71 -11.07 -36.86
N LEU A 156 19.61 -10.12 -37.09
CA LEU A 156 19.32 -8.91 -37.84
C LEU A 156 19.60 -9.20 -39.31
N ASP A 157 18.57 -9.57 -40.06
CA ASP A 157 18.62 -9.53 -41.52
C ASP A 157 18.64 -8.06 -41.98
N ILE A 158 19.70 -7.72 -42.73
CA ILE A 158 19.86 -6.45 -43.47
C ILE A 158 19.20 -6.59 -44.84
#